data_AF-A0A4Q7VVW8-F1
#
_entry.id   AF-A0A4Q7VVW8-F1
#
_cell.length_a   1.000
_cell.length_b   1.000
_cell.length_c   1.000
_cell.angle_alpha   90.00
_cell.angle_beta   90.00
_cell.angle_gamma   90.00
#
_symmetry.space_group_name_H-M   'P 1'
#
loop_
_entity.id
_entity.type
_entity.pdbx_description
1 polymer ?
#
loop_
_entity_poly.entity_id
_entity_poly.type
_entity_poly.pdbx_seq_one_letter_code
_entity_poly.pdbx_strand_id
1 'polypeptide(L)'
;MAVRLQQHLERSIAEAADPVAAACLQAELAVLRARLGYADEAQALVEQIAALQARDPRPTLSAWLALARALVGYCGDRNEPAYQPLARALAMAAAARVRPVQALAAAWLSHMHYLGNDSVLMARYAAQALQEAEPGHHSARSRACLVVAQSYHYAGDLPTAQCWYRRAHEHATAEGDGATLAALLHNRAGIDSNNARLQRLYGAEARPAMLMPLRETLAALESAQHLNDHLRIGNEDPMVPMLKALLMVISDQPEVALALYRQHFDAGLRDGMQHYAGALLAERAWCQLQLGRLDEAEADATLALAALSDEARLDDNEEVAATLAWVALLRRHQGREAEAEGLLVRGRERLQRYQQLRQSVREQFDLALARVEMPVR
;
A
#
# COMPACT_ATOMS: atom_id res chain seq x y z
N MET A 1 5.93 20.31 8.72
CA MET A 1 6.80 19.78 7.65
C MET A 1 6.03 19.31 6.41
N ALA A 2 4.73 18.96 6.52
CA ALA A 2 3.99 18.22 5.50
C ALA A 2 3.34 19.08 4.37
N VAL A 3 3.27 20.41 4.55
CA VAL A 3 2.74 21.40 3.57
C VAL A 3 3.87 21.98 2.68
N ARG A 4 5.10 21.49 2.82
CA ARG A 4 6.28 22.09 2.16
C ARG A 4 6.30 21.88 0.64
N LEU A 5 5.99 20.67 0.16
CA LEU A 5 5.92 20.41 -1.27
C LEU A 5 4.84 21.27 -1.94
N GLN A 6 3.65 21.34 -1.33
CA GLN A 6 2.56 22.15 -1.86
C GLN A 6 2.96 23.64 -1.97
N GLN A 7 3.51 24.21 -0.90
CA GLN A 7 3.98 25.60 -0.87
C GLN A 7 5.12 25.85 -1.88
N HIS A 8 5.98 24.85 -2.09
CA HIS A 8 7.04 24.94 -3.07
C HIS A 8 6.46 24.98 -4.49
N LEU A 9 5.58 24.04 -4.84
CA LEU A 9 4.91 24.00 -6.14
C LEU A 9 4.12 25.28 -6.42
N GLU A 10 3.31 25.76 -5.47
CA GLU A 10 2.53 26.99 -5.62
C GLU A 10 3.41 28.21 -5.88
N ARG A 11 4.55 28.31 -5.17
CA ARG A 11 5.54 29.37 -5.38
C ARG A 11 6.21 29.27 -6.74
N SER A 12 6.68 28.08 -7.11
CA SER A 12 7.36 27.86 -8.39
C SER A 12 6.43 28.06 -9.59
N ILE A 13 5.13 27.76 -9.45
CA ILE A 13 4.11 28.09 -10.46
C ILE A 13 3.98 29.62 -10.59
N ALA A 14 3.94 30.36 -9.49
CA ALA A 14 3.82 31.82 -9.51
C ALA A 14 5.08 32.52 -10.06
N GLU A 15 6.26 31.93 -9.87
CA GLU A 15 7.55 32.45 -10.35
C GLU A 15 7.88 32.03 -11.80
N ALA A 16 7.15 31.05 -12.36
CA ALA A 16 7.43 30.53 -13.70
C ALA A 16 7.06 31.54 -14.80
N ALA A 17 8.07 31.99 -15.55
CA ALA A 17 7.88 32.88 -16.69
C ALA A 17 7.32 32.19 -17.94
N ASP A 18 7.62 30.89 -18.11
CA ASP A 18 7.11 30.08 -19.22
C ASP A 18 5.77 29.42 -18.84
N PRO A 19 4.67 29.71 -19.56
CA PRO A 19 3.37 29.09 -19.32
C PRO A 19 3.40 27.56 -19.41
N VAL A 20 4.26 26.96 -20.24
CA VAL A 20 4.37 25.51 -20.36
C VAL A 20 5.05 24.92 -19.12
N ALA A 21 6.14 25.54 -18.65
CA ALA A 21 6.79 25.15 -17.40
C ALA A 21 5.84 25.28 -16.20
N ALA A 22 5.09 26.38 -16.10
CA ALA A 22 4.06 26.57 -15.08
C ALA A 22 3.01 25.46 -15.13
N ALA A 23 2.52 25.10 -16.31
CA ALA A 23 1.52 24.05 -16.48
C ALA A 23 2.05 22.64 -16.15
N CYS A 24 3.34 22.37 -16.39
CA CYS A 24 3.98 21.12 -15.92
C CYS A 24 3.97 21.05 -14.37
N LEU A 25 4.32 22.15 -13.69
CA LEU A 25 4.27 22.22 -12.22
C LEU A 25 2.84 22.12 -11.68
N GLN A 26 1.87 22.71 -12.38
CA GLN A 26 0.44 22.55 -12.07
C GLN A 26 -0.02 21.09 -12.18
N ALA A 27 0.53 20.33 -13.14
CA ALA A 27 0.23 18.91 -13.25
C ALA A 27 0.71 18.13 -12.01
N GLU A 28 1.90 18.43 -11.50
CA GLU A 28 2.39 17.86 -10.24
C GLU A 28 1.55 18.27 -9.03
N LEU A 29 1.16 19.54 -8.97
CA LEU A 29 0.27 20.05 -7.91
C LEU A 29 -1.09 19.35 -7.95
N ALA A 30 -1.67 19.12 -9.14
CA ALA A 30 -2.93 18.39 -9.28
C ALA A 30 -2.82 16.97 -8.72
N VAL A 31 -1.73 16.26 -9.02
CA VAL A 31 -1.47 14.93 -8.47
C VAL A 31 -1.36 14.97 -6.94
N LEU A 32 -0.62 15.95 -6.39
CA LEU A 32 -0.51 16.11 -4.94
C LEU A 32 -1.88 16.38 -4.30
N ARG A 33 -2.67 17.30 -4.87
CA ARG A 33 -4.00 17.66 -4.38
C ARG A 33 -4.94 16.46 -4.38
N ALA A 34 -4.93 15.64 -5.44
CA ALA A 34 -5.72 14.42 -5.49
C ALA A 34 -5.31 13.42 -4.41
N ARG A 35 -3.99 13.22 -4.18
CA ARG A 35 -3.49 12.35 -3.10
C ARG A 35 -3.87 12.82 -1.70
N LEU A 36 -4.07 14.13 -1.53
CA LEU A 36 -4.51 14.72 -0.28
C LEU A 36 -6.04 14.74 -0.13
N GLY A 37 -6.79 14.22 -1.11
CA GLY A 37 -8.26 14.18 -1.09
C GLY A 37 -8.93 15.45 -1.61
N TYR A 38 -8.19 16.42 -2.16
CA TYR A 38 -8.74 17.62 -2.80
C TYR A 38 -9.07 17.33 -4.28
N ALA A 39 -10.02 16.42 -4.51
CA ALA A 39 -10.35 15.93 -5.85
C ALA A 39 -10.85 17.05 -6.79
N ASP A 40 -11.73 17.92 -6.32
CA ASP A 40 -12.27 19.03 -7.10
C ASP A 40 -11.18 20.03 -7.52
N GLU A 41 -10.28 20.39 -6.61
CA GLU A 41 -9.15 21.27 -6.90
C GLU A 41 -8.18 20.64 -7.91
N ALA A 42 -7.91 19.35 -7.76
CA ALA A 42 -7.05 18.60 -8.68
C ALA A 42 -7.65 18.54 -10.09
N GLN A 43 -8.95 18.28 -10.19
CA GLN A 43 -9.68 18.23 -11.45
C GLN A 43 -9.69 19.60 -12.16
N ALA A 44 -9.92 20.67 -11.41
CA ALA A 44 -9.87 22.04 -11.95
C ALA A 44 -8.49 22.38 -12.55
N LEU A 45 -7.39 21.96 -11.90
CA LEU A 45 -6.04 22.14 -12.45
C LEU A 45 -5.84 21.35 -13.75
N VAL A 46 -6.31 20.10 -13.81
CA VAL A 46 -6.26 19.27 -15.02
C VAL A 46 -7.01 19.92 -16.18
N GLU A 47 -8.16 20.53 -15.92
CA GLU A 47 -8.96 21.24 -16.93
C GLU A 47 -8.25 22.49 -17.46
N GLN A 48 -7.61 23.26 -16.58
CA GLN A 48 -6.81 24.42 -16.96
C GLN A 48 -5.65 24.03 -17.88
N ILE A 49 -4.92 22.96 -17.52
CA ILE A 49 -3.82 22.42 -18.33
C ILE A 49 -4.34 21.93 -19.70
N ALA A 50 -5.50 21.27 -19.71
CA ALA A 50 -6.13 20.79 -20.94
C ALA A 50 -6.53 21.94 -21.88
N ALA A 51 -7.05 23.04 -21.34
CA ALA A 51 -7.40 24.22 -22.11
C ALA A 51 -6.16 24.88 -22.74
N LEU A 52 -5.03 24.92 -22.02
CA LEU A 52 -3.75 25.41 -22.56
C LEU A 52 -3.26 24.49 -23.69
N GLN A 53 -3.24 23.18 -23.47
CA GLN A 53 -2.81 22.19 -24.46
C GLN A 53 -3.66 22.22 -25.75
N ALA A 54 -4.96 22.53 -25.64
CA ALA A 54 -5.84 22.68 -26.81
C ALA A 54 -5.49 23.93 -27.65
N ARG A 55 -4.96 24.98 -27.02
CA ARG A 55 -4.55 26.22 -27.69
C ARG A 55 -3.13 26.16 -28.26
N ASP A 56 -2.19 25.60 -27.52
CA ASP A 56 -0.79 25.40 -27.93
C ASP A 56 -0.36 23.94 -27.67
N PRO A 57 -0.56 23.03 -28.64
CA PRO A 57 -0.23 21.63 -28.46
C PRO A 57 1.28 21.39 -28.30
N ARG A 58 1.72 20.96 -27.11
CA ARG A 58 3.11 20.60 -26.84
C ARG A 58 3.24 19.14 -26.42
N PRO A 59 4.19 18.36 -26.98
CA PRO A 59 4.41 16.97 -26.56
C PRO A 59 4.72 16.84 -25.06
N THR A 60 5.51 17.76 -24.51
CA THR A 60 5.83 17.81 -23.07
C THR A 60 4.59 17.96 -22.21
N LEU A 61 3.75 18.92 -22.54
CA LEU A 61 2.51 19.20 -21.81
C LEU A 61 1.49 18.06 -21.98
N SER A 62 1.45 17.42 -23.15
CA SER A 62 0.62 16.24 -23.39
C SER A 62 0.99 15.09 -22.44
N ALA A 63 2.28 14.85 -22.23
CA ALA A 63 2.75 13.79 -21.33
C ALA A 63 2.40 14.09 -19.85
N TRP A 64 2.62 15.33 -19.40
CA TRP A 64 2.24 15.77 -18.05
C TRP A 64 0.74 15.73 -17.81
N LEU A 65 -0.07 16.20 -18.76
CA LEU A 65 -1.52 16.16 -18.69
C LEU A 65 -2.05 14.73 -18.64
N ALA A 66 -1.48 13.82 -19.44
CA ALA A 66 -1.85 12.41 -19.43
C ALA A 66 -1.55 11.76 -18.07
N LEU A 67 -0.37 12.05 -17.49
CA LEU A 67 0.01 11.57 -16.16
C LEU A 67 -0.94 12.12 -15.08
N ALA A 68 -1.19 13.44 -15.08
CA ALA A 68 -2.06 14.07 -14.09
C ALA A 68 -3.48 13.50 -14.16
N ARG A 69 -4.08 13.38 -15.35
CA ARG A 69 -5.41 12.75 -15.52
C ARG A 69 -5.47 11.34 -14.94
N ALA A 70 -4.47 10.53 -15.25
CA ALA A 70 -4.42 9.14 -14.78
C ALA A 70 -4.39 9.07 -13.24
N LEU A 71 -3.59 9.92 -12.60
CA LEU A 71 -3.40 9.90 -11.15
C LEU A 71 -4.53 10.62 -10.39
N VAL A 72 -5.10 11.69 -10.96
CA VAL A 72 -6.29 12.34 -10.40
C VAL A 72 -7.48 11.37 -10.45
N GLY A 73 -7.67 10.66 -11.56
CA GLY A 73 -8.67 9.60 -11.67
C GLY A 73 -8.45 8.50 -10.63
N TYR A 74 -7.22 7.97 -10.52
CA TYR A 74 -6.85 6.96 -9.52
C TYR A 74 -7.17 7.37 -8.07
N CYS A 75 -6.83 8.60 -7.70
CA CYS A 75 -7.03 9.08 -6.34
C CYS A 75 -8.49 9.49 -6.06
N GLY A 76 -9.24 9.90 -7.09
CA GLY A 76 -10.62 10.40 -6.97
C GLY A 76 -11.69 9.31 -7.04
N ASP A 77 -11.52 8.30 -7.90
CA ASP A 77 -12.42 7.15 -8.03
C ASP A 77 -11.63 5.84 -7.94
N ARG A 78 -11.73 5.17 -6.78
CA ARG A 78 -11.00 3.93 -6.48
C ARG A 78 -11.38 2.77 -7.42
N ASN A 79 -12.42 2.91 -8.24
CA ASN A 79 -12.91 1.85 -9.12
C ASN A 79 -12.39 1.93 -10.56
N GLU A 80 -11.71 3.01 -10.98
CA GLU A 80 -11.22 3.12 -12.35
C GLU A 80 -9.78 2.56 -12.51
N PRO A 81 -9.53 1.60 -13.44
CA PRO A 81 -8.20 1.06 -13.64
C PRO A 81 -7.19 2.11 -14.14
N ALA A 82 -6.38 2.66 -13.25
CA ALA A 82 -5.38 3.66 -13.56
C ALA A 82 -4.20 3.15 -14.41
N TYR A 83 -4.06 1.81 -14.53
CA TYR A 83 -2.96 1.18 -15.25
C TYR A 83 -2.86 1.63 -16.71
N GLN A 84 -3.94 1.50 -17.49
CA GLN A 84 -3.89 1.83 -18.92
C GLN A 84 -3.64 3.32 -19.17
N PRO A 85 -4.30 4.26 -18.47
CA PRO A 85 -3.97 5.69 -18.56
C PRO A 85 -2.51 5.99 -18.22
N LEU A 86 -1.96 5.39 -17.15
CA LEU A 86 -0.55 5.58 -16.77
C LEU A 86 0.43 5.01 -17.81
N ALA A 87 0.15 3.83 -18.36
CA ALA A 87 0.96 3.23 -19.41
C ALA A 87 0.99 4.11 -20.68
N ARG A 88 -0.14 4.73 -21.03
CA ARG A 88 -0.21 5.72 -22.12
C ARG A 88 0.62 6.96 -21.80
N ALA A 89 0.53 7.49 -20.59
CA ALA A 89 1.34 8.65 -20.16
C ALA A 89 2.84 8.35 -20.27
N LEU A 90 3.29 7.16 -19.84
CA LEU A 90 4.67 6.71 -19.99
C LEU A 90 5.09 6.64 -21.46
N ALA A 91 4.27 6.04 -22.33
CA ALA A 91 4.56 5.93 -23.76
C ALA A 91 4.68 7.31 -24.44
N MET A 92 3.78 8.24 -24.09
CA MET A 92 3.83 9.63 -24.57
C MET A 92 5.10 10.34 -24.09
N ALA A 93 5.45 10.18 -22.82
CA ALA A 93 6.68 10.75 -22.26
C ALA A 93 7.95 10.17 -22.91
N ALA A 94 7.94 8.89 -23.24
CA ALA A 94 9.03 8.24 -23.99
C ALA A 94 9.17 8.82 -25.39
N ALA A 95 8.07 8.92 -26.15
CA ALA A 95 8.07 9.50 -27.49
C ALA A 95 8.52 10.97 -27.49
N ALA A 96 8.10 11.74 -26.48
CA ALA A 96 8.46 13.14 -26.31
C ALA A 96 9.81 13.37 -25.61
N ARG A 97 10.51 12.31 -25.17
CA ARG A 97 11.77 12.36 -24.41
C ARG A 97 11.70 13.17 -23.11
N VAL A 98 10.54 13.15 -22.44
CA VAL A 98 10.30 13.85 -21.17
C VAL A 98 10.69 12.94 -20.01
N ARG A 99 11.98 12.86 -19.70
CA ARG A 99 12.52 11.96 -18.66
C ARG A 99 11.84 12.09 -17.29
N PRO A 100 11.54 13.30 -16.77
CA PRO A 100 10.86 13.41 -15.48
C PRO A 100 9.51 12.69 -15.42
N VAL A 101 8.73 12.75 -16.50
CA VAL A 101 7.44 12.05 -16.59
C VAL A 101 7.65 10.56 -16.78
N GLN A 102 8.67 10.13 -17.54
CA GLN A 102 8.98 8.70 -17.68
C GLN A 102 9.30 8.06 -16.33
N ALA A 103 10.21 8.67 -15.56
CA ALA A 103 10.60 8.19 -14.24
C ALA A 103 9.40 8.13 -13.27
N LEU A 104 8.61 9.21 -13.24
CA LEU A 104 7.46 9.32 -12.34
C LEU A 104 6.34 8.34 -12.72
N ALA A 105 6.01 8.24 -14.00
CA ALA A 105 5.00 7.29 -14.49
C ALA A 105 5.43 5.84 -14.26
N ALA A 106 6.71 5.50 -14.47
CA ALA A 106 7.23 4.18 -14.14
C ALA A 106 7.14 3.89 -12.64
N ALA A 107 7.45 4.85 -11.76
CA ALA A 107 7.32 4.67 -10.31
C ALA A 107 5.86 4.40 -9.90
N TRP A 108 4.89 5.07 -10.52
CA TRP A 108 3.47 4.82 -10.28
C TRP A 108 3.00 3.49 -10.86
N LEU A 109 3.44 3.10 -12.06
CA LEU A 109 3.12 1.78 -12.62
C LEU A 109 3.66 0.65 -11.74
N SER A 110 4.86 0.80 -11.18
CA SER A 110 5.40 -0.14 -10.21
C SER A 110 4.49 -0.29 -8.99
N HIS A 111 3.97 0.83 -8.46
CA HIS A 111 3.00 0.82 -7.36
C HIS A 111 1.66 0.17 -7.76
N MET A 112 1.13 0.41 -8.96
CA MET A 112 -0.11 -0.25 -9.42
C MET A 112 0.06 -1.77 -9.52
N HIS A 113 1.22 -2.23 -9.99
CA HIS A 113 1.52 -3.66 -10.05
C HIS A 113 1.79 -4.27 -8.68
N TYR A 114 2.26 -3.49 -7.70
CA TYR A 114 2.29 -3.92 -6.30
C TYR A 114 0.88 -4.23 -5.79
N LEU A 115 -0.10 -3.35 -6.04
CA LEU A 115 -1.49 -3.58 -5.65
C LEU A 115 -2.14 -4.78 -6.37
N GLY A 116 -1.69 -5.08 -7.59
CA GLY A 116 -2.14 -6.24 -8.36
C GLY A 116 -1.31 -7.51 -8.19
N ASN A 117 -0.30 -7.51 -7.31
CA ASN A 117 0.65 -8.60 -7.08
C ASN A 117 1.34 -9.17 -8.35
N ASP A 118 1.55 -8.34 -9.38
CA ASP A 118 2.36 -8.69 -10.56
C ASP A 118 3.84 -8.36 -10.27
N SER A 119 4.54 -9.32 -9.69
CA SER A 119 5.93 -9.15 -9.23
C SER A 119 6.91 -8.81 -10.35
N VAL A 120 6.69 -9.35 -11.56
CA VAL A 120 7.56 -9.14 -12.72
C VAL A 120 7.45 -7.70 -13.20
N LEU A 121 6.23 -7.21 -13.45
CA LEU A 121 6.00 -5.85 -13.92
C LEU A 121 6.33 -4.82 -12.83
N MET A 122 5.99 -5.13 -11.58
CA MET A 122 6.33 -4.30 -10.42
C MET A 122 7.85 -4.04 -10.37
N ALA A 123 8.68 -5.08 -10.39
CA ALA A 123 10.13 -4.96 -10.31
C ALA A 123 10.72 -4.26 -11.54
N ARG A 124 10.22 -4.57 -12.74
CA ARG A 124 10.64 -3.93 -14.00
C ARG A 124 10.44 -2.42 -13.96
N TYR A 125 9.26 -1.96 -13.56
CA TYR A 125 8.95 -0.53 -13.51
C TYR A 125 9.67 0.20 -12.37
N ALA A 126 9.92 -0.46 -11.23
CA ALA A 126 10.75 0.10 -10.17
C ALA A 126 12.18 0.36 -10.68
N ALA A 127 12.79 -0.61 -11.34
CA ALA A 127 14.12 -0.48 -11.92
C ALA A 127 14.17 0.62 -12.99
N GLN A 128 13.18 0.65 -13.90
CA GLN A 128 13.08 1.70 -14.91
C GLN A 128 12.96 3.09 -14.27
N ALA A 129 12.13 3.26 -13.24
CA ALA A 129 11.99 4.53 -12.55
C ALA A 129 13.31 5.00 -11.94
N LEU A 130 14.08 4.09 -11.33
CA LEU A 130 15.38 4.41 -10.73
C LEU A 130 16.46 4.74 -11.79
N GLN A 131 16.40 4.12 -12.97
CA GLN A 131 17.32 4.39 -14.09
C GLN A 131 17.04 5.73 -14.77
N GLU A 132 15.76 6.07 -14.97
CA GLU A 132 15.36 7.31 -15.65
C GLU A 132 15.35 8.53 -14.72
N ALA A 133 15.24 8.33 -13.40
CA ALA A 133 15.20 9.41 -12.43
C ALA A 133 16.59 10.03 -12.21
N GLU A 134 16.71 11.31 -12.56
CA GLU A 134 17.84 12.14 -12.15
C GLU A 134 18.01 12.15 -10.62
N PRO A 135 19.22 12.38 -10.07
CA PRO A 135 19.45 12.39 -8.62
C PRO A 135 18.52 13.32 -7.83
N GLY A 136 18.15 14.46 -8.43
CA GLY A 136 17.23 15.46 -7.87
C GLY A 136 15.74 15.14 -8.05
N HIS A 137 15.36 14.10 -8.79
CA HIS A 137 13.95 13.74 -9.00
C HIS A 137 13.40 12.95 -7.81
N HIS A 138 13.23 13.64 -6.68
CA HIS A 138 12.91 12.99 -5.41
C HIS A 138 11.49 12.40 -5.38
N SER A 139 10.53 12.99 -6.10
CA SER A 139 9.18 12.43 -6.25
C SER A 139 9.16 11.03 -6.90
N ALA A 140 9.92 10.82 -7.99
CA ALA A 140 10.02 9.50 -8.62
C ALA A 140 10.82 8.51 -7.75
N ARG A 141 11.98 8.94 -7.23
CA ARG A 141 12.89 8.09 -6.45
C ARG A 141 12.30 7.65 -5.12
N SER A 142 11.60 8.53 -4.40
CA SER A 142 10.95 8.19 -3.13
C SER A 142 9.93 7.06 -3.31
N ARG A 143 9.07 7.17 -4.33
CA ARG A 143 8.05 6.16 -4.66
C ARG A 143 8.64 4.84 -5.14
N ALA A 144 9.62 4.89 -6.05
CA ALA A 144 10.29 3.66 -6.51
C ALA A 144 11.01 2.95 -5.35
N CYS A 145 11.76 3.69 -4.52
CA CYS A 145 12.41 3.13 -3.34
C CYS A 145 11.40 2.56 -2.34
N LEU A 146 10.24 3.18 -2.16
CA LEU A 146 9.20 2.69 -1.27
C LEU A 146 8.65 1.34 -1.74
N VAL A 147 8.34 1.19 -3.03
CA VAL A 147 7.87 -0.10 -3.59
C VAL A 147 8.96 -1.17 -3.43
N VAL A 148 10.22 -0.86 -3.72
CA VAL A 148 11.35 -1.80 -3.51
C VAL A 148 11.44 -2.21 -2.03
N ALA A 149 11.34 -1.25 -1.11
CA ALA A 149 11.39 -1.52 0.33
C ALA A 149 10.26 -2.44 0.78
N GLN A 150 9.03 -2.15 0.34
CA GLN A 150 7.86 -2.96 0.65
C GLN A 150 8.01 -4.37 0.09
N SER A 151 8.54 -4.54 -1.12
CA SER A 151 8.72 -5.86 -1.73
C SER A 151 9.75 -6.72 -0.99
N TYR A 152 10.88 -6.16 -0.57
CA TYR A 152 11.84 -6.89 0.28
C TYR A 152 11.27 -7.16 1.67
N HIS A 153 10.52 -6.21 2.24
CA HIS A 153 9.87 -6.40 3.54
C HIS A 153 8.82 -7.51 3.49
N TYR A 154 7.96 -7.45 2.47
CA TYR A 154 7.00 -8.48 2.13
C TYR A 154 7.71 -9.82 1.95
N ALA A 155 8.84 -9.88 1.23
CA ALA A 155 9.62 -11.10 1.07
C ALA A 155 10.35 -11.61 2.33
N GLY A 156 10.32 -10.85 3.44
CA GLY A 156 10.96 -11.22 4.71
C GLY A 156 12.44 -10.81 4.83
N ASP A 157 12.98 -10.09 3.85
CA ASP A 157 14.34 -9.52 3.89
C ASP A 157 14.32 -8.11 4.51
N LEU A 158 14.05 -8.06 5.81
CA LEU A 158 13.95 -6.80 6.55
C LEU A 158 15.25 -5.96 6.47
N PRO A 159 16.47 -6.52 6.60
CA PRO A 159 17.69 -5.72 6.48
C PRO A 159 17.80 -4.98 5.14
N THR A 160 17.52 -5.67 4.03
CA THR A 160 17.52 -5.04 2.70
C THR A 160 16.39 -4.01 2.58
N ALA A 161 15.20 -4.34 3.07
CA ALA A 161 14.07 -3.42 3.08
C ALA A 161 14.37 -2.12 3.85
N GLN A 162 15.03 -2.19 5.01
CA GLN A 162 15.40 -1.02 5.81
C GLN A 162 16.31 -0.05 5.07
N CYS A 163 17.26 -0.55 4.29
CA CYS A 163 18.11 0.27 3.43
C CYS A 163 17.29 1.06 2.41
N TRP A 164 16.29 0.41 1.80
CA TRP A 164 15.40 1.05 0.83
C TRP A 164 14.38 2.00 1.48
N TYR A 165 13.82 1.66 2.65
CA TYR A 165 12.97 2.56 3.41
C TYR A 165 13.71 3.85 3.78
N ARG A 166 14.99 3.76 4.17
CA ARG A 166 15.81 4.94 4.46
C ARG A 166 15.94 5.84 3.22
N ARG A 167 16.22 5.26 2.05
CA ARG A 167 16.29 6.01 0.77
C ARG A 167 14.96 6.65 0.40
N ALA A 168 13.86 5.91 0.56
CA ALA A 168 12.51 6.44 0.32
C ALA A 168 12.21 7.65 1.23
N HIS A 169 12.52 7.51 2.52
CA HIS A 169 12.36 8.57 3.52
C HIS A 169 13.22 9.80 3.21
N GLU A 170 14.50 9.61 2.86
CA GLU A 170 15.41 10.70 2.49
C GLU A 170 14.88 11.51 1.29
N HIS A 171 14.46 10.83 0.22
CA HIS A 171 13.89 11.50 -0.94
C HIS A 171 12.56 12.19 -0.62
N ALA A 172 11.66 11.53 0.10
CA ALA A 172 10.38 12.15 0.51
C ALA A 172 10.60 13.37 1.41
N THR A 173 11.62 13.34 2.28
CA THR A 173 11.99 14.47 3.14
C THR A 173 12.58 15.62 2.34
N ALA A 174 13.45 15.32 1.37
CA ALA A 174 14.06 16.32 0.48
C ALA A 174 13.01 17.01 -0.41
N GLU A 175 12.05 16.24 -0.93
CA GLU A 175 10.89 16.75 -1.66
C GLU A 175 9.93 17.55 -0.76
N GLY A 176 9.87 17.22 0.53
CA GLY A 176 8.85 17.73 1.45
C GLY A 176 7.49 17.07 1.28
N ASP A 177 7.45 15.85 0.74
CA ASP A 177 6.24 15.05 0.48
C ASP A 177 5.80 14.29 1.74
N GLY A 178 4.97 14.96 2.55
CA GLY A 178 4.39 14.36 3.76
C GLY A 178 3.48 13.17 3.48
N ALA A 179 2.79 13.14 2.33
CA ALA A 179 1.89 12.05 1.97
C ALA A 179 2.67 10.76 1.69
N THR A 180 3.85 10.85 1.05
CA THR A 180 4.73 9.68 0.86
C THR A 180 5.32 9.20 2.19
N LEU A 181 5.64 10.10 3.12
CA LEU A 181 6.11 9.71 4.46
C LEU A 181 5.03 8.98 5.26
N ALA A 182 3.77 9.45 5.21
CA ALA A 182 2.66 8.78 5.86
C ALA A 182 2.39 7.40 5.25
N ALA A 183 2.38 7.30 3.91
CA ALA A 183 2.23 6.03 3.20
C ALA A 183 3.36 5.04 3.57
N LEU A 184 4.60 5.50 3.70
CA LEU A 184 5.72 4.67 4.13
C LEU A 184 5.49 4.02 5.50
N LEU A 185 5.06 4.82 6.49
CA LEU A 185 4.81 4.34 7.84
C LEU A 185 3.62 3.37 7.89
N HIS A 186 2.53 3.72 7.20
CA HIS A 186 1.34 2.88 7.09
C HIS A 186 1.70 1.51 6.46
N ASN A 187 2.36 1.52 5.31
CA ASN A 187 2.71 0.31 4.57
C ASN A 187 3.63 -0.61 5.37
N ARG A 188 4.60 -0.04 6.09
CA ARG A 188 5.49 -0.80 6.97
C ARG A 188 4.68 -1.46 8.10
N ALA A 189 3.83 -0.69 8.78
CA ALA A 189 3.01 -1.19 9.87
C ALA A 189 2.03 -2.30 9.41
N GLY A 190 1.46 -2.19 8.21
CA GLY A 190 0.61 -3.21 7.62
C GLY A 190 1.33 -4.55 7.43
N ILE A 191 2.52 -4.53 6.80
CA ILE A 191 3.34 -5.74 6.60
C ILE A 191 3.78 -6.33 7.94
N ASP A 192 4.23 -5.49 8.89
CA ASP A 192 4.65 -5.93 10.22
C ASP A 192 3.48 -6.57 11.01
N SER A 193 2.28 -5.98 10.93
CA SER A 193 1.07 -6.51 11.59
C SER A 193 0.70 -7.88 11.03
N ASN A 194 0.74 -8.05 9.71
CA ASN A 194 0.46 -9.33 9.07
C ASN A 194 1.52 -10.39 9.43
N ASN A 195 2.81 -10.04 9.40
CA ASN A 195 3.88 -10.95 9.81
C ASN A 195 3.72 -11.38 11.27
N ALA A 196 3.36 -10.46 12.17
CA ALA A 196 3.08 -10.77 13.57
C ALA A 196 1.87 -11.70 13.73
N ARG A 197 0.80 -11.50 12.94
CA ARG A 197 -0.38 -12.38 12.89
C ARG A 197 0.00 -13.81 12.50
N LEU A 198 0.73 -13.96 11.39
CA LEU A 198 1.16 -15.28 10.93
C LEU A 198 2.10 -15.96 11.93
N GLN A 199 3.01 -15.21 12.56
CA GLN A 199 3.87 -15.74 13.61
C GLN A 199 3.06 -16.23 14.83
N ARG A 200 2.02 -15.49 15.24
CA ARG A 200 1.13 -15.89 16.35
C ARG A 200 0.41 -17.20 16.07
N LEU A 201 0.00 -17.41 14.81
CA LEU A 201 -0.82 -18.55 14.40
C LEU A 201 0.00 -19.80 14.05
N TYR A 202 1.14 -19.63 13.39
CA TYR A 202 1.94 -20.73 12.83
C TYR A 202 3.33 -20.87 13.46
N GLY A 203 3.73 -19.94 14.35
CA GLY A 203 5.04 -19.98 14.98
C GLY A 203 6.18 -20.01 13.97
N ALA A 204 7.13 -20.93 14.16
CA ALA A 204 8.30 -21.06 13.28
C ALA A 204 7.94 -21.45 11.83
N GLU A 205 6.79 -22.08 11.58
CA GLU A 205 6.35 -22.47 10.23
C GLU A 205 6.05 -21.25 9.34
N ALA A 206 5.72 -20.10 9.95
CA ALA A 206 5.57 -18.83 9.23
C ALA A 206 6.87 -18.37 8.53
N ARG A 207 8.03 -18.98 8.90
CA ARG A 207 9.40 -18.56 8.60
C ARG A 207 9.59 -17.11 9.04
N PRO A 208 10.13 -16.87 10.24
CA PRO A 208 10.16 -15.53 10.80
C PRO A 208 10.88 -14.60 9.82
N ALA A 209 10.15 -13.62 9.29
CA ALA A 209 10.77 -12.33 9.02
C ALA A 209 11.31 -11.84 10.38
N MET A 210 12.41 -11.08 10.39
CA MET A 210 12.72 -10.30 11.58
C MET A 210 11.47 -9.46 11.90
N LEU A 211 10.85 -9.71 13.04
CA LEU A 211 9.64 -9.00 13.44
C LEU A 211 10.04 -7.71 14.14
N MET A 212 9.38 -6.62 13.75
CA MET A 212 9.35 -5.42 14.57
C MET A 212 8.58 -5.72 15.87
N PRO A 213 9.03 -5.18 17.03
CA PRO A 213 8.23 -5.24 18.25
C PRO A 213 6.84 -4.63 18.05
N LEU A 214 5.78 -5.28 18.55
CA LEU A 214 4.39 -4.84 18.37
C LEU A 214 4.16 -3.37 18.77
N ARG A 215 4.86 -2.88 19.80
CA ARG A 215 4.82 -1.48 20.25
C ARG A 215 5.33 -0.52 19.18
N GLU A 216 6.40 -0.89 18.48
CA GLU A 216 6.96 -0.08 17.39
C GLU A 216 6.02 -0.09 16.17
N THR A 217 5.42 -1.24 15.85
CA THR A 217 4.41 -1.35 14.79
C THR A 217 3.20 -0.46 15.08
N LEU A 218 2.69 -0.48 16.31
CA LEU A 218 1.58 0.37 16.74
C LEU A 218 1.95 1.85 16.67
N ALA A 219 3.14 2.23 17.16
CA ALA A 219 3.62 3.60 17.10
C ALA A 219 3.78 4.11 15.65
N ALA A 220 4.23 3.24 14.72
CA ALA A 220 4.31 3.58 13.30
C ALA A 220 2.92 3.84 12.69
N LEU A 221 1.94 3.01 13.04
CA LEU A 221 0.55 3.16 12.59
C LEU A 221 -0.10 4.44 13.13
N GLU A 222 0.10 4.75 14.41
CA GLU A 222 -0.36 6.00 15.03
C GLU A 222 0.32 7.22 14.42
N SER A 223 1.62 7.12 14.13
CA SER A 223 2.37 8.20 13.47
C SER A 223 1.87 8.44 12.04
N ALA A 224 1.55 7.39 11.30
CA ALA A 224 0.94 7.50 9.97
C ALA A 224 -0.42 8.22 10.05
N GLN A 225 -1.27 7.84 11.02
CA GLN A 225 -2.56 8.50 11.23
C GLN A 225 -2.40 9.98 11.58
N HIS A 226 -1.52 10.32 12.54
CA HIS A 226 -1.30 11.71 12.92
C HIS A 226 -0.77 12.57 11.76
N LEU A 227 0.05 12.00 10.87
CA LEU A 227 0.48 12.68 9.66
C LEU A 227 -0.67 12.91 8.68
N ASN A 228 -1.53 11.90 8.48
CA ASN A 228 -2.71 12.01 7.64
C ASN A 228 -3.68 13.08 8.16
N ASP A 229 -3.94 13.09 9.48
CA ASP A 229 -4.79 14.08 10.15
C ASP A 229 -4.21 15.50 9.98
N HIS A 230 -2.90 15.65 10.18
CA HIS A 230 -2.22 16.93 9.98
C HIS A 230 -2.26 17.42 8.52
N LEU A 231 -2.22 16.49 7.57
CA LEU A 231 -2.37 16.74 6.14
C LEU A 231 -3.82 16.96 5.71
N ARG A 232 -4.78 16.70 6.60
CA ARG A 232 -6.22 16.74 6.33
C ARG A 232 -6.58 15.86 5.13
N ILE A 233 -5.93 14.70 5.01
CA ILE A 233 -6.25 13.75 3.94
C ILE A 233 -7.71 13.36 4.09
N GLY A 234 -8.51 13.68 3.07
CA GLY A 234 -9.97 13.81 3.19
C GLY A 234 -10.75 12.54 3.56
N ASN A 235 -10.11 11.37 3.60
CA ASN A 235 -10.74 10.10 3.97
C ASN A 235 -9.93 9.41 5.07
N GLU A 236 -10.61 9.02 6.16
CA GLU A 236 -10.04 8.10 7.14
C GLU A 236 -9.75 6.77 6.44
N ASP A 237 -8.52 6.27 6.58
CA ASP A 237 -8.15 4.97 6.01
C ASP A 237 -8.78 3.86 6.88
N PRO A 238 -9.77 3.10 6.36
CA PRO A 238 -10.47 2.10 7.15
C PRO A 238 -9.54 0.96 7.61
N MET A 239 -8.38 0.79 6.96
CA MET A 239 -7.39 -0.21 7.37
C MET A 239 -6.75 0.11 8.70
N VAL A 240 -6.57 1.40 9.05
CA VAL A 240 -5.87 1.80 10.28
C VAL A 240 -6.55 1.24 11.55
N PRO A 241 -7.86 1.45 11.79
CA PRO A 241 -8.51 0.87 12.96
C PRO A 241 -8.52 -0.66 12.95
N MET A 242 -8.59 -1.30 11.78
CA MET A 242 -8.55 -2.77 11.67
C MET A 242 -7.17 -3.35 12.00
N LEU A 243 -6.09 -2.72 11.54
CA LEU A 243 -4.72 -3.08 11.91
C LEU A 243 -4.47 -2.86 13.41
N LYS A 244 -5.00 -1.78 14.00
CA LYS A 244 -4.97 -1.59 15.46
C LYS A 244 -5.70 -2.71 16.19
N ALA A 245 -6.90 -3.09 15.72
CA ALA A 245 -7.67 -4.19 16.31
C ALA A 245 -6.88 -5.50 16.27
N LEU A 246 -6.28 -5.84 15.13
CA LEU A 246 -5.40 -6.99 14.99
C LEU A 246 -4.22 -6.96 15.98
N LEU A 247 -3.53 -5.82 16.12
CA LEU A 247 -2.44 -5.70 17.09
C LEU A 247 -2.92 -5.90 18.53
N MET A 248 -4.16 -5.52 18.86
CA MET A 248 -4.78 -5.80 20.16
C MET A 248 -5.11 -7.28 20.32
N VAL A 249 -5.60 -7.96 19.27
CA VAL A 249 -5.80 -9.43 19.25
C VAL A 249 -4.49 -10.14 19.55
N ILE A 250 -3.41 -9.79 18.85
CA ILE A 250 -2.08 -10.41 19.01
C ILE A 250 -1.49 -10.13 20.40
N SER A 251 -1.82 -8.98 20.98
CA SER A 251 -1.37 -8.57 22.32
C SER A 251 -2.27 -9.08 23.46
N ASP A 252 -3.18 -10.03 23.17
CA ASP A 252 -4.13 -10.62 24.12
C ASP A 252 -5.00 -9.56 24.84
N GLN A 253 -5.46 -8.54 24.12
CA GLN A 253 -6.39 -7.49 24.59
C GLN A 253 -7.75 -7.57 23.87
N PRO A 254 -8.55 -8.62 24.13
CA PRO A 254 -9.75 -8.92 23.35
C PRO A 254 -10.88 -7.87 23.49
N GLU A 255 -11.01 -7.21 24.64
CA GLU A 255 -12.02 -6.17 24.84
C GLU A 255 -11.76 -4.94 23.96
N VAL A 256 -10.51 -4.50 23.89
CA VAL A 256 -10.09 -3.35 23.08
C VAL A 256 -10.23 -3.66 21.60
N ALA A 257 -9.78 -4.85 21.18
CA ALA A 257 -9.95 -5.33 19.80
C ALA A 257 -11.44 -5.34 19.38
N LEU A 258 -12.32 -5.89 20.22
CA LEU A 258 -13.76 -5.95 19.92
C LEU A 258 -14.42 -4.58 19.83
N ALA A 259 -14.00 -3.61 20.65
CA ALA A 259 -14.49 -2.25 20.54
C ALA A 259 -14.16 -1.64 19.16
N LEU A 260 -12.93 -1.84 18.69
CA LEU A 260 -12.48 -1.37 17.38
C LEU A 260 -13.23 -2.06 16.23
N TYR A 261 -13.38 -3.39 16.26
CA TYR A 261 -14.15 -4.10 15.24
C TYR A 261 -15.60 -3.62 15.20
N ARG A 262 -16.28 -3.49 16.35
CA ARG A 262 -17.67 -3.03 16.40
C ARG A 262 -17.86 -1.63 15.82
N GLN A 263 -16.90 -0.74 16.04
CA GLN A 263 -17.00 0.63 15.58
C GLN A 263 -16.73 0.77 14.07
N HIS A 264 -15.80 -0.01 13.52
CA HIS A 264 -15.24 0.27 12.19
C HIS A 264 -15.47 -0.82 11.14
N PHE A 265 -15.87 -2.04 11.53
CA PHE A 265 -15.96 -3.18 10.61
C PHE A 265 -16.91 -2.93 9.42
N ASP A 266 -18.16 -2.54 9.69
CA ASP A 266 -19.15 -2.34 8.63
C ASP A 266 -18.78 -1.19 7.67
N ALA A 267 -18.13 -0.14 8.20
CA ALA A 267 -17.63 0.95 7.38
C ALA A 267 -16.48 0.46 6.48
N GLY A 268 -15.51 -0.25 7.04
CA GLY A 268 -14.39 -0.80 6.27
C GLY A 268 -14.84 -1.74 5.15
N LEU A 269 -15.84 -2.59 5.38
CA LEU A 269 -16.39 -3.46 4.34
C LEU A 269 -17.07 -2.66 3.20
N ARG A 270 -17.75 -1.55 3.51
CA ARG A 270 -18.31 -0.67 2.47
C ARG A 270 -17.22 0.05 1.69
N ASP A 271 -16.09 0.33 2.33
CA ASP A 271 -14.97 1.08 1.77
C ASP A 271 -13.91 0.19 1.08
N GLY A 272 -14.27 -1.05 0.73
CA GLY A 272 -13.48 -1.94 -0.12
C GLY A 272 -12.63 -2.98 0.61
N MET A 273 -12.86 -3.22 1.91
CA MET A 273 -12.16 -4.26 2.67
C MET A 273 -12.81 -5.65 2.58
N GLN A 274 -13.59 -5.94 1.53
CA GLN A 274 -14.36 -7.19 1.46
C GLN A 274 -13.48 -8.44 1.44
N HIS A 275 -12.28 -8.36 0.85
CA HIS A 275 -11.32 -9.47 0.81
C HIS A 275 -10.73 -9.81 2.20
N TYR A 276 -10.72 -8.85 3.14
CA TYR A 276 -10.29 -9.09 4.52
C TYR A 276 -11.40 -9.66 5.42
N ALA A 277 -12.65 -9.75 4.94
CA ALA A 277 -13.79 -10.08 5.77
C ALA A 277 -13.62 -11.39 6.54
N GLY A 278 -13.09 -12.44 5.90
CA GLY A 278 -12.84 -13.73 6.54
C GLY A 278 -11.90 -13.63 7.73
N ALA A 279 -10.75 -12.97 7.56
CA ALA A 279 -9.75 -12.85 8.61
C ALA A 279 -10.24 -11.98 9.77
N LEU A 280 -10.88 -10.84 9.46
CA LEU A 280 -11.42 -9.92 10.47
C LEU A 280 -12.54 -10.58 11.29
N LEU A 281 -13.42 -11.37 10.66
CA LEU A 281 -14.45 -12.13 11.35
C LEU A 281 -13.85 -13.23 12.25
N ALA A 282 -12.83 -13.94 11.78
CA ALA A 282 -12.16 -14.98 12.56
C ALA A 282 -11.41 -14.39 13.78
N GLU A 283 -10.79 -13.22 13.63
CA GLU A 283 -10.17 -12.46 14.71
C GLU A 283 -11.21 -11.99 15.74
N ARG A 284 -12.37 -11.49 15.27
CA ARG A 284 -13.50 -11.10 16.11
C ARG A 284 -14.07 -12.29 16.90
N ALA A 285 -14.22 -13.43 16.23
CA ALA A 285 -14.64 -14.69 16.83
C ALA A 285 -13.69 -15.13 17.96
N TRP A 286 -12.38 -15.03 17.71
CA TRP A 286 -11.37 -15.33 18.71
C TRP A 286 -11.50 -14.43 19.95
N CYS A 287 -11.68 -13.12 19.77
CA CYS A 287 -11.90 -12.22 20.90
C CYS A 287 -13.17 -12.56 21.68
N GLN A 288 -14.29 -12.87 21.01
CA GLN A 288 -15.53 -13.28 21.68
C GLN A 288 -15.34 -14.55 22.51
N LEU A 289 -14.61 -15.53 21.97
CA LEU A 289 -14.26 -16.76 22.68
C LEU A 289 -13.47 -16.45 23.96
N GLN A 290 -12.45 -15.58 23.90
CA GLN A 290 -11.65 -15.17 25.06
C GLN A 290 -12.49 -14.49 26.15
N LEU A 291 -13.60 -13.83 25.77
CA LEU A 291 -14.55 -13.22 26.70
C LEU A 291 -15.69 -14.17 27.14
N GLY A 292 -15.64 -15.46 26.78
CA GLY A 292 -16.66 -16.44 27.13
C GLY A 292 -17.97 -16.33 26.34
N ARG A 293 -17.99 -15.55 25.25
CA ARG A 293 -19.18 -15.35 24.39
C ARG A 293 -19.23 -16.40 23.28
N LEU A 294 -19.49 -17.65 23.68
CA LEU A 294 -19.36 -18.82 22.81
C LEU A 294 -20.27 -18.78 21.58
N ASP A 295 -21.53 -18.36 21.74
CA ASP A 295 -22.50 -18.33 20.63
C ASP A 295 -22.14 -17.26 19.58
N GLU A 296 -21.70 -16.08 20.04
CA GLU A 296 -21.21 -15.02 19.14
C GLU A 296 -19.96 -15.50 18.39
N ALA A 297 -19.02 -16.13 19.11
CA ALA A 297 -17.79 -16.65 18.53
C ALA A 297 -18.06 -17.70 17.45
N GLU A 298 -19.05 -18.58 17.67
CA GLU A 298 -19.44 -19.58 16.68
C GLU A 298 -20.09 -18.97 15.43
N ALA A 299 -20.94 -17.96 15.63
CA ALA A 299 -21.59 -17.23 14.54
C ALA A 299 -20.53 -16.55 13.65
N ASP A 300 -19.58 -15.85 14.26
CA ASP A 300 -18.51 -15.15 13.54
C ASP A 300 -17.54 -16.13 12.86
N ALA A 301 -17.18 -17.23 13.50
CA ALA A 301 -16.36 -18.27 12.88
C ALA A 301 -17.04 -18.90 11.65
N THR A 302 -18.36 -19.08 11.71
CA THR A 302 -19.15 -19.62 10.58
C THR A 302 -19.16 -18.64 9.42
N LEU A 303 -19.39 -17.34 9.69
CA LEU A 303 -19.35 -16.29 8.68
C LEU A 303 -17.94 -16.12 8.09
N ALA A 304 -16.90 -16.24 8.92
CA ALA A 304 -15.50 -16.18 8.49
C ALA A 304 -15.18 -17.26 7.45
N LEU A 305 -15.58 -18.51 7.72
CA LEU A 305 -15.41 -19.61 6.77
C LEU A 305 -16.25 -19.43 5.50
N ALA A 306 -17.47 -18.92 5.62
CA ALA A 306 -18.34 -18.65 4.47
C ALA A 306 -17.82 -17.52 3.57
N ALA A 307 -17.04 -16.59 4.12
CA ALA A 307 -16.39 -15.51 3.38
C ALA A 307 -15.17 -15.99 2.57
N LEU A 308 -14.67 -17.21 2.81
CA LEU A 308 -13.61 -17.79 2.00
C LEU A 308 -14.16 -18.21 0.64
N SER A 309 -13.70 -17.59 -0.44
CA SER A 309 -14.01 -18.04 -1.80
C SER A 309 -13.14 -19.24 -2.21
N ASP A 310 -13.71 -20.23 -2.90
CA ASP A 310 -12.93 -21.32 -3.50
C ASP A 310 -11.97 -20.82 -4.60
N GLU A 311 -12.34 -19.73 -5.26
CA GLU A 311 -11.55 -18.99 -6.26
C GLU A 311 -10.71 -17.87 -5.61
N ALA A 312 -10.34 -18.01 -4.33
CA ALA A 312 -9.48 -17.04 -3.64
C ALA A 312 -8.30 -16.71 -4.54
N ARG A 313 -8.16 -15.42 -4.85
CA ARG A 313 -7.13 -14.94 -5.75
C ARG A 313 -5.76 -15.30 -5.14
N LEU A 314 -4.74 -15.45 -5.99
CA LEU A 314 -3.40 -15.87 -5.54
C LEU A 314 -2.80 -14.95 -4.47
N ASP A 315 -3.28 -13.72 -4.38
CA ASP A 315 -2.95 -12.66 -3.43
C ASP A 315 -3.67 -12.76 -2.08
N ASP A 316 -4.68 -13.62 -1.91
CA ASP A 316 -5.41 -13.75 -0.63
C ASP A 316 -4.89 -14.92 0.25
N ASN A 317 -3.78 -15.57 -0.14
CA ASN A 317 -3.33 -16.80 0.52
C ASN A 317 -2.99 -16.59 2.01
N GLU A 318 -2.45 -15.43 2.38
CA GLU A 318 -2.20 -15.08 3.79
C GLU A 318 -3.49 -14.89 4.59
N GLU A 319 -4.50 -14.24 4.00
CA GLU A 319 -5.78 -13.97 4.68
C GLU A 319 -6.56 -15.26 4.88
N VAL A 320 -6.56 -16.13 3.86
CA VAL A 320 -7.15 -17.47 3.95
C VAL A 320 -6.43 -18.32 4.99
N ALA A 321 -5.09 -18.31 5.00
CA ALA A 321 -4.31 -19.03 6.00
C ALA A 321 -4.63 -18.53 7.43
N ALA A 322 -4.63 -17.22 7.64
CA ALA A 322 -4.95 -16.61 8.93
C ALA A 322 -6.37 -16.97 9.40
N THR A 323 -7.36 -16.86 8.51
CA THR A 323 -8.76 -17.22 8.79
C THR A 323 -8.89 -18.67 9.26
N LEU A 324 -8.31 -19.60 8.49
CA LEU A 324 -8.38 -21.04 8.79
C LEU A 324 -7.69 -21.35 10.13
N ALA A 325 -6.55 -20.74 10.43
CA ALA A 325 -5.84 -20.94 11.69
C ALA A 325 -6.60 -20.39 12.90
N TRP A 326 -7.16 -19.18 12.80
CA TRP A 326 -7.98 -18.61 13.89
C TRP A 326 -9.19 -19.49 14.21
N VAL A 327 -9.92 -19.92 13.17
CA VAL A 327 -11.06 -20.81 13.37
C VAL A 327 -10.61 -22.16 13.93
N ALA A 328 -9.46 -22.70 13.50
CA ALA A 328 -8.92 -23.92 14.07
C ALA A 328 -8.62 -23.79 15.58
N LEU A 329 -8.04 -22.66 16.03
CA LEU A 329 -7.80 -22.41 17.45
C LEU A 329 -9.11 -22.41 18.25
N LEU A 330 -10.16 -21.80 17.72
CA LEU A 330 -11.49 -21.81 18.32
C LEU A 330 -12.06 -23.24 18.40
N ARG A 331 -11.94 -24.04 17.33
CA ARG A 331 -12.38 -25.44 17.30
C ARG A 331 -11.66 -26.31 18.33
N ARG A 332 -10.34 -26.12 18.52
CA ARG A 332 -9.58 -26.80 19.59
C ARG A 332 -10.10 -26.46 20.98
N HIS A 333 -10.38 -25.18 21.24
CA HIS A 333 -10.94 -24.75 22.53
C HIS A 333 -12.32 -25.34 22.80
N GLN A 334 -13.07 -25.69 21.75
CA GLN A 334 -14.35 -26.39 21.85
C GLN A 334 -14.22 -27.93 21.93
N GLY A 335 -13.00 -28.48 21.93
CA GLY A 335 -12.75 -29.93 21.92
C GLY A 335 -12.94 -30.61 20.56
N ARG A 336 -13.06 -29.84 19.46
CA ARG A 336 -13.28 -30.33 18.09
C ARG A 336 -11.95 -30.52 17.34
N GLU A 337 -11.08 -31.37 17.89
CA GLU A 337 -9.69 -31.52 17.40
C GLU A 337 -9.57 -31.96 15.94
N ALA A 338 -10.42 -32.90 15.49
CA ALA A 338 -10.37 -33.40 14.11
C ALA A 338 -10.66 -32.30 13.08
N GLU A 339 -11.62 -31.41 13.39
CA GLU A 339 -11.95 -30.27 12.53
C GLU A 339 -10.85 -29.22 12.55
N ALA A 340 -10.29 -28.94 13.73
CA ALA A 340 -9.17 -28.02 13.86
C ALA A 340 -7.97 -28.48 13.02
N GLU A 341 -7.62 -29.76 13.06
CA GLU A 341 -6.50 -30.27 12.27
C GLU A 341 -6.76 -30.17 10.77
N GLY A 342 -7.98 -30.48 10.31
CA GLY A 342 -8.36 -30.31 8.90
C GLY A 342 -8.23 -28.86 8.42
N LEU A 343 -8.62 -27.89 9.25
CA LEU A 343 -8.47 -26.46 8.96
C LEU A 343 -6.99 -26.05 8.92
N LEU A 344 -6.17 -26.53 9.87
CA LEU A 344 -4.74 -26.21 9.91
C LEU A 344 -3.98 -26.77 8.71
N VAL A 345 -4.31 -27.99 8.25
CA VAL A 345 -3.73 -28.56 7.02
C VAL A 345 -3.99 -27.65 5.82
N ARG A 346 -5.25 -27.25 5.60
CA ARG A 346 -5.61 -26.31 4.52
C ARG A 346 -4.92 -24.95 4.69
N GLY A 347 -4.82 -24.46 5.92
CA GLY A 347 -4.14 -23.21 6.23
C GLY A 347 -2.64 -23.25 5.92
N ARG A 348 -1.97 -24.36 6.23
CA ARG A 348 -0.54 -24.57 5.90
C ARG A 348 -0.29 -24.63 4.40
N GLU A 349 -1.18 -25.25 3.63
CA GLU A 349 -1.09 -25.25 2.16
C GLU A 349 -1.16 -23.81 1.60
N ARG A 350 -2.05 -22.99 2.15
CA ARG A 350 -2.17 -21.56 1.78
C ARG A 350 -0.94 -20.77 2.20
N LEU A 351 -0.45 -20.97 3.42
CA LEU A 351 0.80 -20.37 3.90
C LEU A 351 2.00 -20.73 3.01
N GLN A 352 2.09 -21.97 2.54
CA GLN A 352 3.16 -22.40 1.63
C GLN A 352 3.10 -21.66 0.29
N ARG A 353 1.91 -21.49 -0.30
CA ARG A 353 1.72 -20.70 -1.53
C ARG A 353 2.10 -19.23 -1.33
N TYR A 354 1.70 -18.65 -0.21
CA TYR A 354 2.11 -17.31 0.19
C TYR A 354 3.64 -17.17 0.29
N GLN A 355 4.33 -18.15 0.91
CA GLN A 355 5.79 -18.16 0.99
C GLN A 355 6.47 -18.29 -0.38
N GLN A 356 5.90 -19.06 -1.30
CA GLN A 356 6.40 -19.16 -2.68
C GLN A 356 6.26 -17.83 -3.43
N LEU A 357 5.13 -17.14 -3.25
CA LEU A 357 4.91 -15.81 -3.84
C LEU A 357 5.92 -14.79 -3.30
N ARG A 358 6.13 -14.75 -1.98
CA ARG A 358 7.15 -13.90 -1.32
C ARG A 358 8.55 -14.11 -1.90
N GLN A 359 8.93 -15.38 -2.07
CA GLN A 359 10.22 -15.73 -2.65
C GLN A 359 10.33 -15.28 -4.12
N SER A 360 9.27 -15.48 -4.90
CA SER A 360 9.22 -15.01 -6.29
C SER A 360 9.37 -13.48 -6.38
N VAL A 361 8.70 -12.72 -5.51
CA VAL A 361 8.83 -11.25 -5.44
C VAL A 361 10.29 -10.85 -5.23
N ARG A 362 10.97 -11.47 -4.25
CA ARG A 362 12.40 -11.20 -4.00
C ARG A 362 13.24 -11.43 -5.25
N GLU A 363 13.09 -12.59 -5.89
CA GLU A 363 13.86 -12.97 -7.08
C GLU A 363 13.68 -11.99 -8.23
N GLN A 364 12.45 -11.49 -8.44
CA GLN A 364 12.18 -10.47 -9.46
C GLN A 364 12.90 -9.15 -9.17
N PHE A 365 12.93 -8.72 -7.91
CA PHE A 365 13.65 -7.50 -7.53
C PHE A 365 15.16 -7.67 -7.59
N ASP A 366 15.70 -8.80 -7.14
CA ASP A 366 17.13 -9.10 -7.24
C ASP A 366 17.58 -9.05 -8.71
N LEU A 367 16.80 -9.65 -9.62
CA LEU A 367 17.07 -9.62 -11.06
C LEU A 367 16.97 -8.20 -11.66
N ALA A 368 15.92 -7.46 -11.33
CA ALA A 368 15.66 -6.14 -11.90
C ALA A 368 16.68 -5.10 -11.42
N LEU A 369 17.05 -5.15 -10.14
CA LEU A 369 17.94 -4.17 -9.51
C LEU A 369 19.42 -4.45 -9.74
N ALA A 370 19.82 -5.67 -10.11
CA ALA A 370 21.20 -5.99 -10.51
C ALA A 370 21.71 -5.12 -11.68
N ARG A 371 20.81 -4.52 -12.46
CA ARG A 371 21.10 -3.66 -13.62
C ARG A 371 20.97 -2.17 -13.32
N VAL A 372 20.65 -1.80 -12.08
CA VAL A 372 20.52 -0.40 -11.68
C VAL A 372 21.83 0.00 -11.03
N GLU A 373 22.63 0.81 -11.72
CA GLU A 373 23.77 1.49 -11.09
C GLU A 373 23.22 2.47 -10.05
N MET A 374 23.17 2.02 -8.80
CA MET A 374 22.89 2.90 -7.68
C MET A 374 24.19 3.65 -7.38
N PRO A 375 24.24 4.99 -7.45
CA PRO A 375 25.42 5.73 -7.03
C PRO A 375 25.74 5.34 -5.58
N VAL A 376 26.91 4.74 -5.39
CA VAL A 376 27.48 4.48 -4.06
C VAL A 376 27.63 5.85 -3.43
N ARG A 377 26.94 6.06 -2.30
CA ARG A 377 27.13 7.28 -1.51
C ARG A 377 28.50 7.27 -0.86
#